data_AF-A0A392RPX9-F1
#
_entry.id   AF-A0A392RPX9-F1
#
_cell.length_a   1.000
_cell.length_b   1.000
_cell.length_c   1.000
_cell.angle_alpha   90.00
_cell.angle_beta   90.00
_cell.angle_gamma   90.00
#
_symmetry.space_group_name_H-M   'P 1'
#
loop_
_entity.id
_entity.type
_entity.pdbx_description
1 polymer ?
#
loop_
_entity_poly.entity_id
_entity_poly.type
_entity_poly.pdbx_seq_one_letter_code
_entity_poly.pdbx_strand_id
1 'polypeptide(L)'
;HSEHELASLLHNLDINTHLRMPNVYYNTQEALYTEAMSYRQQFPPPLFYRFPSPEAWTEYRRADEVEYQAIMDRNEAVFYEQYGAHMRAQDEQRAAASASAAASGVSPVFTYGELGMDDSPGDF
;
A
#
# COMPACT_ATOMS: atom_id res chain seq x y z
N HIS A 1 10.13 27.37 -16.64
CA HIS A 1 10.82 27.09 -15.37
C HIS A 1 12.28 27.53 -15.53
N SER A 2 13.05 27.67 -14.46
CA SER A 2 14.48 27.99 -14.57
C SER A 2 15.29 26.74 -14.95
N GLU A 3 16.44 26.93 -15.62
CA GLU A 3 17.36 25.82 -15.94
C GLU A 3 17.81 25.07 -14.68
N HIS A 4 17.94 25.78 -13.56
CA HIS A 4 18.32 25.21 -12.28
C HIS A 4 17.26 24.25 -11.72
N GLU A 5 15.97 24.60 -11.84
CA GLU A 5 14.86 23.73 -11.43
C GLU A 5 14.79 22.47 -12.30
N LEU A 6 14.98 22.64 -13.62
CA LEU A 6 15.01 21.52 -14.56
C LEU A 6 16.18 20.56 -14.27
N ALA A 7 17.38 21.10 -14.06
CA ALA A 7 18.57 20.33 -13.70
C ALA A 7 18.40 19.59 -12.36
N SER A 8 17.79 20.25 -11.37
CA SER A 8 17.52 19.66 -10.06
C SER A 8 16.51 18.50 -10.17
N LEU A 9 15.44 18.66 -10.96
CA LEU A 9 14.48 17.59 -11.19
C LEU A 9 15.12 16.39 -11.93
N LEU A 10 15.90 16.65 -12.97
CA LEU A 10 16.62 15.62 -13.73
C LEU A 10 17.61 14.85 -12.84
N HIS A 11 18.37 15.55 -12.00
CA HIS A 11 19.31 14.97 -11.05
C HIS A 11 18.61 14.08 -10.01
N ASN A 12 17.48 14.55 -9.45
CA ASN A 12 16.68 13.76 -8.52
C ASN A 12 16.10 12.51 -9.19
N LEU A 13 15.63 12.62 -10.43
CA LEU A 13 15.17 11.47 -11.22
C LEU A 13 16.29 10.43 -11.43
N ASP A 14 17.53 10.88 -11.69
CA ASP A 14 18.69 9.99 -11.81
C ASP A 14 19.03 9.31 -10.48
N ILE A 15 19.06 10.06 -9.38
CA ILE A 15 19.28 9.51 -8.04
C ILE A 15 18.21 8.49 -7.68
N ASN A 16 16.94 8.80 -7.94
CA ASN A 16 15.83 7.93 -7.56
C ASN A 16 15.79 6.65 -8.41
N THR A 17 16.20 6.75 -9.68
CA THR A 17 16.44 5.59 -10.55
C THR A 17 17.65 4.78 -10.09
N HIS A 18 18.70 5.46 -9.60
CA HIS A 18 19.90 4.82 -9.06
C HIS A 18 19.62 4.02 -7.79
N LEU A 19 18.93 4.67 -6.83
CA LEU A 19 18.58 4.14 -5.50
C LEU A 19 17.36 3.22 -5.50
N ARG A 20 16.74 2.97 -6.66
CA ARG A 20 15.57 2.09 -6.81
C ARG A 20 14.49 2.42 -5.79
N MET A 21 14.14 3.69 -5.67
CA MET A 21 13.03 4.11 -4.83
C MET A 21 11.75 4.13 -5.67
N PRO A 22 10.90 3.07 -5.64
CA PRO A 22 9.72 2.98 -6.50
C PRO A 22 8.60 3.93 -6.09
N ASN A 23 8.66 4.51 -4.88
CA ASN A 23 7.56 5.27 -4.28
C ASN A 23 7.76 6.79 -4.36
N VAL A 24 8.57 7.30 -5.29
CA VAL A 24 8.72 8.75 -5.48
C VAL A 24 7.63 9.25 -6.42
N TYR A 25 6.67 10.00 -5.86
CA TYR A 25 5.60 10.61 -6.61
C TYR A 25 6.09 11.93 -7.23
N TYR A 26 6.13 11.98 -8.56
CA TYR A 26 6.33 13.23 -9.29
C TYR A 26 4.99 13.72 -9.82
N ASN A 27 4.78 15.03 -9.84
CA ASN A 27 3.64 15.61 -10.52
C ASN A 27 3.85 15.52 -12.05
N THR A 28 3.34 14.46 -12.66
CA THR A 28 3.55 14.18 -14.08
C THR A 28 2.73 15.07 -15.03
N GLN A 29 1.78 15.86 -14.48
CA GLN A 29 0.92 16.76 -15.23
C GLN A 29 1.50 18.18 -15.34
N GLU A 30 2.57 18.48 -14.60
CA GLU A 30 3.23 19.78 -14.68
C GLU A 30 4.14 19.91 -15.91
N ALA A 31 4.22 21.14 -16.42
CA ALA A 31 5.06 21.48 -17.56
C ALA A 31 6.55 21.18 -17.28
N LEU A 32 7.01 21.33 -16.03
CA LEU A 32 8.39 21.05 -15.62
C LEU A 32 8.75 19.57 -15.77
N TYR A 33 7.85 18.66 -15.39
CA TYR A 33 8.06 17.22 -15.56
C TYR A 33 8.05 16.84 -17.04
N THR A 34 7.11 17.39 -17.81
CA THR A 34 7.02 17.15 -19.25
C THR A 34 8.26 17.63 -20.00
N GLU A 35 8.79 18.80 -19.65
CA GLU A 35 10.04 19.34 -20.18
C GLU A 35 11.23 18.46 -19.79
N ALA A 36 11.32 18.02 -18.53
CA ALA A 36 12.38 17.12 -18.07
C ALA A 36 12.35 15.76 -18.81
N MET A 37 11.17 15.18 -19.03
CA MET A 37 11.04 13.94 -19.81
C MET A 37 11.40 14.14 -21.28
N SER A 38 11.05 15.29 -21.87
CA SER A 38 11.42 15.63 -23.25
C SER A 38 12.94 15.79 -23.39
N TYR A 39 13.59 16.44 -22.41
CA TYR A 39 15.04 16.55 -22.33
C TYR A 39 15.72 15.17 -22.28
N ARG A 40 15.18 14.23 -21.49
CA ARG A 40 15.68 12.85 -21.45
C ARG A 40 15.48 12.07 -22.75
N GLN A 41 14.40 12.33 -23.49
CA GLN A 41 14.22 11.69 -24.79
C GLN A 41 15.27 12.17 -25.80
N GLN A 42 15.63 13.45 -25.73
CA GLN A 42 16.61 14.05 -26.63
C GLN A 42 18.05 13.71 -26.23
N PHE A 43 18.33 13.63 -24.93
CA PHE A 43 19.60 13.23 -24.34
C PHE A 43 19.35 12.04 -23.42
N PRO A 44 19.18 10.82 -23.98
CA PRO A 44 19.00 9.65 -23.16
C PRO A 44 20.17 9.55 -22.18
N PRO A 45 19.89 9.31 -20.88
CA PRO A 45 20.97 9.06 -19.94
C PRO A 45 21.81 7.93 -20.54
N PRO A 46 23.14 8.03 -20.52
CA PRO A 46 23.99 7.01 -21.09
C PRO A 46 23.48 5.66 -20.62
N LEU A 47 23.34 4.71 -21.55
CA LEU A 47 23.25 3.30 -21.19
C LEU A 47 24.61 2.96 -20.57
N PHE A 48 24.82 3.42 -19.34
CA PHE A 48 26.02 3.11 -18.60
C PHE A 48 26.06 1.60 -18.54
N TYR A 49 27.22 1.03 -18.84
CA TYR A 49 27.59 -0.27 -18.32
C TYR A 49 27.58 -0.13 -16.79
N ARG A 50 26.38 -0.16 -16.17
CA ARG A 50 26.12 -0.02 -14.72
C ARG A 50 26.99 -0.98 -13.92
N PHE A 51 27.41 -2.03 -14.60
CA PHE A 51 28.35 -3.02 -14.14
C PHE A 51 29.51 -3.08 -15.16
N PRO A 52 30.76 -2.97 -14.70
CA PRO A 52 31.94 -3.05 -15.57
C PRO A 52 32.10 -4.44 -16.22
N SER A 53 31.39 -5.45 -15.72
CA SER A 53 31.33 -6.78 -16.29
C SER A 53 29.98 -7.48 -15.98
N PRO A 54 29.63 -8.55 -16.73
CA PRO A 54 28.47 -9.38 -16.42
C PRO A 54 28.52 -10.04 -15.03
N GLU A 55 29.72 -10.32 -14.52
CA GLU A 55 29.92 -10.84 -13.17
C GLU A 55 29.48 -9.81 -12.12
N ALA A 56 29.88 -8.54 -12.29
CA ALA A 56 29.47 -7.46 -11.38
C ALA A 56 27.94 -7.24 -11.37
N TRP A 57 27.27 -7.49 -12.50
CA TRP A 57 25.79 -7.51 -12.57
C TRP A 57 25.20 -8.68 -11.77
N THR A 58 25.82 -9.86 -11.88
CA THR A 58 25.34 -11.06 -11.20
C THR A 58 25.50 -10.96 -9.68
N GLU A 59 26.63 -10.40 -9.22
CA GLU A 59 26.86 -10.13 -7.80
C GLU A 59 25.89 -9.09 -7.25
N TYR A 60 25.69 -7.99 -8.00
CA TYR A 60 24.72 -6.98 -7.63
C TYR A 60 23.31 -7.55 -7.48
N ARG A 61 22.84 -8.36 -8.45
CA ARG A 61 21.53 -9.02 -8.35
C ARG A 61 21.43 -9.92 -7.12
N ARG A 62 22.48 -10.68 -6.80
CA ARG A 62 22.48 -11.57 -5.64
C ARG A 62 22.37 -10.76 -4.33
N ALA A 63 23.13 -9.67 -4.21
CA ALA A 63 23.08 -8.84 -3.02
C ALA A 63 21.71 -8.15 -2.86
N ASP A 64 21.19 -7.62 -3.97
CA ASP A 64 19.89 -6.95 -4.04
C ASP A 64 18.72 -7.90 -3.73
N GLU A 65 18.78 -9.15 -4.19
CA GLU A 65 17.79 -10.17 -3.85
C GLU A 65 17.77 -10.49 -2.35
N VAL A 66 18.95 -10.62 -1.73
CA VAL A 66 19.05 -10.85 -0.27
C VAL A 66 18.51 -9.67 0.53
N GLU A 67 18.85 -8.45 0.14
CA GLU A 67 18.37 -7.24 0.81
C GLU A 67 16.85 -7.08 0.66
N TYR A 68 16.32 -7.32 -0.54
CA TYR A 68 14.89 -7.28 -0.80
C TYR A 68 14.14 -8.30 0.05
N GLN A 69 14.62 -9.56 0.11
CA GLN A 69 13.97 -10.58 0.92
C GLN A 69 13.99 -10.21 2.41
N ALA A 70 15.10 -9.68 2.93
CA ALA A 70 15.17 -9.24 4.32
C ALA A 70 14.16 -8.11 4.64
N ILE A 71 13.93 -7.19 3.70
CA ILE A 71 12.92 -6.14 3.83
C ILE A 71 11.51 -6.75 3.80
N MET A 72 11.26 -7.69 2.90
CA MET A 72 9.96 -8.36 2.79
C MET A 72 9.63 -9.17 4.03
N ASP A 73 10.57 -9.95 4.56
CA ASP A 73 10.42 -10.73 5.79
C ASP A 73 10.07 -9.81 6.97
N ARG A 74 10.78 -8.69 7.09
CA ARG A 74 10.49 -7.69 8.12
C ARG A 74 9.09 -7.11 7.97
N ASN A 75 8.70 -6.75 6.74
CA ASN A 75 7.40 -6.16 6.46
C ASN A 75 6.27 -7.16 6.74
N GLU A 76 6.46 -8.42 6.37
CA GLU A 76 5.52 -9.51 6.65
C GLU A 76 5.32 -9.71 8.15
N ALA A 77 6.42 -9.74 8.92
CA ALA A 77 6.34 -9.84 10.38
C ALA A 77 5.54 -8.68 10.99
N VAL A 78 5.83 -7.45 10.57
CA VAL A 78 5.10 -6.26 11.03
C VAL A 78 3.63 -6.32 10.63
N PHE A 79 3.31 -6.77 9.42
CA PHE A 79 1.94 -6.91 8.96
C PHE A 79 1.13 -7.86 9.85
N TYR A 80 1.66 -9.05 10.14
CA TYR A 80 0.95 -10.02 10.98
C TYR A 80 0.84 -9.59 12.43
N GLU A 81 1.84 -8.90 12.98
CA GLU A 81 1.77 -8.33 14.32
C GLU A 81 0.65 -7.28 14.43
N GLN A 82 0.61 -6.34 13.48
CA GLN A 82 -0.39 -5.28 13.45
C GLN A 82 -1.80 -5.82 13.18
N TYR A 83 -1.93 -6.74 12.24
CA TYR A 83 -3.20 -7.40 11.93
C TYR A 83 -3.72 -8.19 13.15
N GLY A 84 -2.85 -8.94 13.82
CA GLY A 84 -3.21 -9.67 15.04
C GLY A 84 -3.60 -8.75 16.19
N ALA A 85 -2.95 -7.60 16.34
CA ALA A 85 -3.35 -6.58 17.32
C ALA A 85 -4.73 -5.98 16.98
N HIS A 86 -4.98 -5.66 15.71
CA HIS A 86 -6.27 -5.16 15.25
C HIS A 86 -7.40 -6.17 15.48
N MET A 87 -7.18 -7.45 15.15
CA MET A 87 -8.18 -8.50 15.37
C MET A 87 -8.54 -8.67 16.85
N ARG A 88 -7.54 -8.69 17.74
CA ARG A 88 -7.77 -8.76 19.19
C ARG A 88 -8.57 -7.57 19.70
N ALA A 89 -8.21 -6.35 19.28
CA ALA A 89 -8.95 -5.14 19.66
C ALA A 89 -10.41 -5.18 19.15
N GLN A 90 -10.64 -5.67 17.93
CA GLN A 90 -11.99 -5.82 17.39
C GLN A 90 -12.82 -6.85 18.18
N ASP A 91 -12.23 -7.99 18.53
CA ASP A 91 -12.93 -9.03 19.29
C ASP A 91 -13.22 -8.58 20.72
N GLU A 92 -12.30 -7.86 21.37
CA GLU A 92 -12.56 -7.23 22.67
C GLU A 92 -13.69 -6.20 22.61
N GLN A 93 -13.74 -5.38 21.55
CA GLN A 93 -14.84 -4.45 21.32
C GLN A 93 -16.18 -5.17 21.12
N ARG A 94 -16.19 -6.26 20.33
CA ARG A 94 -17.39 -7.10 20.16
C ARG A 94 -17.82 -7.73 21.49
N ALA A 95 -16.90 -8.29 22.24
CA ALA A 95 -17.18 -8.91 23.54
C ALA A 95 -17.74 -7.87 24.53
N ALA A 96 -17.16 -6.66 24.58
CA ALA A 96 -17.66 -5.57 25.40
C ALA A 96 -19.06 -5.12 24.98
N ALA A 97 -19.34 -5.03 23.68
CA ALA A 97 -20.66 -4.70 23.15
C ALA A 97 -21.70 -5.79 23.50
N SER A 98 -21.35 -7.07 23.36
CA SER A 98 -22.21 -8.19 23.75
C SER A 98 -22.47 -8.23 25.26
N ALA A 99 -21.45 -7.96 26.09
CA ALA A 99 -21.61 -7.86 27.54
C ALA A 99 -22.50 -6.68 27.95
N SER A 100 -22.35 -5.53 27.28
CA SER A 100 -23.22 -4.37 27.47
C SER A 100 -24.67 -4.66 27.09
N ALA A 101 -24.91 -5.35 25.95
CA ALA A 101 -26.24 -5.77 25.54
C ALA A 101 -26.89 -6.75 26.54
N ALA A 102 -26.12 -7.71 27.06
CA ALA A 102 -26.58 -8.64 28.08
C ALA A 102 -26.90 -7.95 29.42
N ALA A 103 -26.07 -6.99 29.83
CA ALA A 103 -26.29 -6.20 31.05
C ALA A 103 -27.46 -5.21 30.93
N SER A 104 -27.76 -4.73 29.72
CA SER A 104 -28.88 -3.82 29.43
C SER A 104 -30.24 -4.54 29.35
N GLY A 105 -30.26 -5.88 29.39
CA GLY A 105 -31.49 -6.69 29.41
C GLY A 105 -32.32 -6.65 28.11
N VAL A 106 -31.81 -6.04 27.04
CA VAL A 106 -32.51 -5.97 25.74
C VAL A 106 -32.18 -7.24 24.94
N SER A 107 -32.82 -8.35 25.30
CA SER A 107 -32.99 -9.44 24.35
C SER A 107 -33.95 -8.95 23.26
N PRO A 108 -33.57 -8.93 21.96
CA PRO A 108 -34.53 -8.67 20.90
C PRO A 108 -35.37 -9.94 20.71
N VAL A 109 -36.30 -10.16 21.63
CA VAL A 109 -37.37 -11.14 21.45
C VAL A 109 -38.37 -10.47 20.52
N PHE A 110 -38.16 -10.61 19.22
CA PHE A 110 -39.18 -10.29 18.23
C PHE A 110 -40.33 -11.27 18.41
N THR A 111 -41.53 -10.76 18.60
CA THR A 111 -42.73 -11.60 18.65
C THR A 111 -43.21 -11.89 17.24
N TYR A 112 -43.79 -13.08 16.99
CA TYR A 112 -44.23 -13.50 15.65
C TYR A 112 -45.17 -12.49 14.97
N GLY A 113 -45.93 -11.71 15.75
CA GLY A 113 -46.79 -10.63 15.25
C GLY A 113 -46.05 -9.41 14.71
N GLU A 114 -44.80 -9.15 15.13
CA GLU A 114 -44.00 -8.00 14.68
C GLU A 114 -43.34 -8.25 13.32
N LEU A 115 -43.16 -9.51 12.93
CA LEU A 115 -42.62 -9.94 11.64
C LEU A 115 -43.68 -10.11 10.55
N GLY A 116 -44.95 -9.79 10.83
CA GLY A 116 -46.05 -9.88 9.86
C GLY A 116 -46.35 -11.30 9.38
N MET A 117 -45.91 -12.33 10.11
CA MET A 117 -46.15 -13.75 9.83
C MET A 117 -47.38 -14.27 10.57
N ASP A 118 -48.45 -13.47 10.62
CA ASP A 118 -49.79 -13.96 11.00
C ASP A 118 -50.45 -14.47 9.72
N ASP A 119 -50.09 -15.68 9.31
CA ASP A 119 -50.73 -16.35 8.18
C ASP A 119 -52.04 -16.95 8.70
N SER A 120 -53.02 -16.08 8.90
CA SER A 120 -54.37 -16.48 9.26
C SER A 120 -54.99 -17.14 8.03
N PRO A 121 -55.27 -18.47 8.04
CA PRO A 121 -55.84 -19.13 6.88
C PRO A 121 -57.24 -18.58 6.65
N GLY A 122 -57.52 -18.19 5.40
CA GLY A 122 -58.82 -17.66 5.01
C GLY A 122 -59.94 -18.68 5.24
N ASP A 123 -61.06 -18.20 5.75
CA ASP A 123 -62.33 -18.90 5.65
C ASP A 123 -63.11 -18.36 4.44
N PHE A 124 -63.47 -19.30 3.56
CA PHE A 124 -64.45 -19.17 2.49
C PHE A 124 -65.88 -19.11 3.05
#